data_AF-A0A6L5XY43-F1
#
_entry.id   AF-A0A6L5XY43-F1
#
_cell.length_a   1.000
_cell.length_b   1.000
_cell.length_c   1.000
_cell.angle_alpha   90.00
_cell.angle_beta   90.00
_cell.angle_gamma   90.00
#
_symmetry.space_group_name_H-M   'P 1'
#
loop_
_entity.id
_entity.type
_entity.pdbx_description
1 polymer ?
#
loop_
_entity_poly.entity_id
_entity_poly.type
_entity_poly.pdbx_seq_one_letter_code
_entity_poly.pdbx_strand_id
1 'polypeptide(L)'
;MTSKQIMTITGYFDKKGMDRKQLEDVLDFDNLTMDEKYIPEIMELLKSGDDEVGENIIRNYVRFVKDRSGSGKITWDDFLKQLDKLYLEDSEFGIRVQRFSKETYWEVFFDHFDIKDCENGKAIVTFNHYYYEDTESDNAYDTFEKYGFNIDFDADDNRNEIISQIGDRWSQLSDDGKEEVANAISAWFATHYVDKSRMNISNESIERIWMSNADLVPQMGLRDYNITFTNGEMVCLRF
;
A
#
# COMPACT_ATOMS: atom_id res chain seq x y z
N MET A 1 -25.09 -0.55 3.20
CA MET A 1 -25.25 -1.93 3.67
C MET A 1 -24.29 -2.12 4.83
N THR A 2 -24.69 -2.82 5.90
CA THR A 2 -23.82 -2.97 7.08
C THR A 2 -22.84 -4.13 6.92
N SER A 3 -21.73 -4.10 7.65
CA SER A 3 -20.75 -5.19 7.65
C SER A 3 -21.38 -6.52 8.08
N LYS A 4 -22.29 -6.48 9.06
CA LYS A 4 -23.04 -7.65 9.51
C LYS A 4 -23.88 -8.26 8.39
N GLN A 5 -24.62 -7.44 7.64
CA GLN A 5 -25.41 -7.91 6.51
C GLN A 5 -24.53 -8.57 5.44
N ILE A 6 -23.36 -7.98 5.13
CA ILE A 6 -22.42 -8.57 4.17
C ILE A 6 -21.93 -9.92 4.68
N MET A 7 -21.46 -9.99 5.93
CA MET A 7 -21.00 -11.24 6.55
C MET A 7 -22.09 -12.32 6.59
N THR A 8 -23.34 -11.96 6.83
CA THR A 8 -24.47 -12.91 6.81
C THR A 8 -24.65 -13.51 5.42
N ILE A 9 -24.63 -12.69 4.37
CA ILE A 9 -24.83 -13.16 2.99
C ILE A 9 -23.61 -13.91 2.48
N THR A 10 -22.40 -13.40 2.68
CA THR A 10 -21.16 -14.11 2.29
C THR A 10 -21.04 -15.43 3.04
N GLY A 11 -21.26 -15.42 4.36
CA GLY A 11 -21.24 -16.64 5.18
C GLY A 11 -22.33 -17.67 4.81
N TYR A 12 -23.45 -17.23 4.22
CA TYR A 12 -24.45 -18.14 3.65
C TYR A 12 -23.89 -18.88 2.44
N PHE A 13 -23.25 -18.18 1.50
CA PHE A 13 -22.64 -18.80 0.33
C PHE A 13 -21.42 -19.67 0.69
N ASP A 14 -20.61 -19.25 1.67
CA ASP A 14 -19.48 -20.04 2.19
C ASP A 14 -19.98 -21.37 2.78
N LYS A 15 -21.07 -21.37 3.55
CA LYS A 15 -21.69 -22.60 4.09
C LYS A 15 -22.23 -23.53 3.01
N LYS A 16 -22.60 -23.00 1.84
CA LYS A 16 -22.94 -23.82 0.67
C LYS A 16 -21.71 -24.31 -0.10
N GLY A 17 -20.50 -23.93 0.32
CA GLY A 17 -19.25 -24.33 -0.31
C GLY A 17 -19.06 -23.72 -1.70
N MET A 18 -19.66 -22.55 -1.96
CA MET A 18 -19.51 -21.86 -3.24
C MET A 18 -18.18 -21.13 -3.30
N ASP A 19 -17.41 -21.37 -4.36
CA ASP A 19 -16.22 -20.58 -4.64
C ASP A 19 -16.59 -19.20 -5.25
N ARG A 20 -15.57 -18.36 -5.44
CA ARG A 20 -15.75 -17.00 -5.98
C ARG A 20 -16.45 -16.99 -7.33
N LYS A 21 -16.10 -17.91 -8.22
CA LYS A 21 -16.65 -17.96 -9.58
C LYS A 21 -18.12 -18.37 -9.55
N GLN A 22 -18.44 -19.39 -8.75
CA GLN A 22 -19.82 -19.83 -8.55
C GLN A 22 -20.69 -18.75 -7.91
N LEU A 23 -20.14 -17.97 -6.97
CA LEU A 23 -20.82 -16.80 -6.43
C LEU A 23 -21.07 -15.75 -7.52
N GLU A 24 -20.05 -15.38 -8.30
CA GLU A 24 -20.22 -14.39 -9.37
C GLU A 24 -21.24 -14.84 -10.44
N ASP A 25 -21.28 -16.14 -10.77
CA ASP A 25 -22.22 -16.73 -11.74
C ASP A 25 -23.70 -16.62 -11.30
N VAL A 26 -23.98 -16.46 -9.99
CA VAL A 26 -25.36 -16.30 -9.48
C VAL A 26 -25.76 -14.84 -9.26
N LEU A 27 -24.87 -13.89 -9.55
CA LEU A 27 -25.11 -12.46 -9.43
C LEU A 27 -25.22 -11.82 -10.81
N ASP A 28 -26.22 -10.96 -10.99
CA ASP A 28 -26.36 -10.13 -12.18
C ASP A 28 -25.80 -8.74 -11.87
N PHE A 29 -24.56 -8.50 -12.29
CA PHE A 29 -23.87 -7.23 -12.04
C PHE A 29 -24.45 -6.03 -12.81
N ASP A 30 -25.20 -6.25 -13.87
CA ASP A 30 -25.75 -5.17 -14.69
C ASP A 30 -27.11 -4.72 -14.14
N ASN A 31 -27.96 -5.68 -13.77
CA ASN A 31 -29.27 -5.40 -13.18
C ASN A 31 -29.23 -5.26 -11.65
N LEU A 32 -28.09 -5.56 -11.04
CA LEU A 32 -27.88 -5.56 -9.59
C LEU A 32 -28.87 -6.47 -8.85
N THR A 33 -29.03 -7.68 -9.39
CA THR A 33 -29.90 -8.73 -8.87
C THR A 33 -29.10 -10.02 -8.65
N MET A 34 -29.77 -11.07 -8.14
CA MET A 34 -29.19 -12.41 -8.02
C MET A 34 -30.24 -13.45 -8.39
N ASP A 35 -29.82 -14.69 -8.61
CA ASP A 35 -30.72 -15.82 -8.83
C ASP A 35 -31.77 -15.91 -7.70
N GLU A 36 -33.05 -15.83 -8.11
CA GLU A 36 -34.19 -15.70 -7.21
C GLU A 36 -34.29 -16.82 -6.19
N LYS A 37 -33.75 -18.01 -6.48
CA LYS A 37 -33.81 -19.16 -5.58
C LYS A 37 -33.05 -18.94 -4.26
N TYR A 38 -32.05 -18.06 -4.22
CA TYR A 38 -31.28 -17.77 -3.02
C TYR A 38 -31.90 -16.66 -2.15
N ILE A 39 -32.74 -15.80 -2.74
CA ILE A 39 -33.28 -14.61 -2.09
C ILE A 39 -34.10 -14.96 -0.84
N PRO A 40 -35.03 -15.95 -0.86
CA PRO A 40 -35.83 -16.27 0.33
C PRO A 40 -35.00 -16.69 1.54
N GLU A 41 -34.03 -17.59 1.35
CA GLU A 41 -33.16 -18.09 2.42
C GLU A 41 -32.29 -16.95 3.00
N ILE A 42 -31.73 -16.09 2.14
CA ILE A 42 -30.95 -14.92 2.56
C ILE A 42 -31.81 -13.94 3.37
N MET A 43 -33.01 -13.62 2.88
CA MET A 43 -33.91 -12.68 3.54
C MET A 43 -34.41 -13.21 4.88
N GLU A 44 -34.62 -14.51 5.02
CA GLU A 44 -34.94 -15.15 6.30
C GLU A 44 -33.79 -15.03 7.31
N LEU A 45 -32.56 -15.30 6.87
CA LEU A 45 -31.37 -15.15 7.72
C LEU A 45 -31.19 -13.71 8.21
N LEU A 46 -31.41 -12.73 7.34
CA LEU A 46 -31.29 -11.30 7.70
C LEU A 46 -32.37 -10.87 8.70
N LYS A 47 -33.63 -11.31 8.52
CA LYS A 47 -34.74 -11.03 9.45
C LYS A 47 -34.53 -11.64 10.83
N SER A 48 -33.85 -12.79 10.90
CA SER A 48 -33.51 -13.43 12.18
C SER A 48 -32.43 -12.68 12.96
N GLY A 49 -31.68 -11.80 12.28
CA GLY A 49 -30.50 -11.14 12.82
C GLY A 49 -30.64 -9.63 13.02
N ASP A 50 -31.48 -8.92 12.26
CA ASP A 50 -31.65 -7.46 12.32
C ASP A 50 -33.13 -7.05 12.39
N ASP A 51 -33.42 -5.97 13.12
CA ASP A 51 -34.78 -5.43 13.30
C ASP A 51 -35.34 -4.75 12.02
N GLU A 52 -34.47 -4.33 11.08
CA GLU A 52 -34.88 -3.74 9.80
C GLU A 52 -34.05 -4.27 8.62
N VAL A 53 -34.69 -5.10 7.78
CA VAL A 53 -34.13 -5.60 6.53
C VAL A 53 -34.50 -4.61 5.42
N GLY A 54 -33.61 -3.67 5.12
CA GLY A 54 -33.84 -2.62 4.14
C GLY A 54 -34.15 -3.14 2.72
N GLU A 55 -34.94 -2.37 1.95
CA GLU A 55 -35.53 -2.77 0.65
C GLU A 55 -34.51 -2.98 -0.50
N ASN A 56 -33.21 -2.76 -0.27
CA ASN A 56 -32.19 -2.82 -1.32
C ASN A 56 -30.98 -3.71 -0.94
N ILE A 57 -31.13 -4.63 0.00
CA ILE A 57 -30.00 -5.44 0.49
C ILE A 57 -29.35 -6.27 -0.62
N ILE A 58 -30.13 -6.98 -1.43
CA ILE A 58 -29.59 -7.77 -2.54
C ILE A 58 -28.84 -6.88 -3.53
N ARG A 59 -29.45 -5.77 -3.95
CA ARG A 59 -28.83 -4.78 -4.83
C ARG A 59 -27.50 -4.27 -4.28
N ASN A 60 -27.45 -3.95 -2.99
CA ASN A 60 -26.24 -3.44 -2.34
C ASN A 60 -25.16 -4.52 -2.21
N TYR A 61 -25.55 -5.78 -1.95
CA TYR A 61 -24.63 -6.89 -1.91
C TYR A 61 -24.01 -7.16 -3.29
N VAL A 62 -24.83 -7.13 -4.35
CA VAL A 62 -24.36 -7.31 -5.73
C VAL A 62 -23.38 -6.19 -6.10
N ARG A 63 -23.65 -4.93 -5.72
CA ARG A 63 -22.68 -3.82 -5.88
C ARG A 63 -21.38 -4.08 -5.12
N PHE A 64 -21.47 -4.46 -3.85
CA PHE A 64 -20.31 -4.78 -3.02
C PHE A 64 -19.42 -5.85 -3.66
N VAL A 65 -20.04 -6.92 -4.18
CA VAL A 65 -19.33 -8.00 -4.86
C VAL A 65 -18.73 -7.49 -6.18
N LYS A 66 -19.49 -6.75 -6.98
CA LYS A 66 -19.07 -6.18 -8.27
C LYS A 66 -17.84 -5.29 -8.14
N ASP A 67 -17.81 -4.40 -7.14
CA ASP A 67 -16.67 -3.49 -6.90
C ASP A 67 -15.40 -4.26 -6.51
N ARG A 68 -15.57 -5.47 -5.96
CA ARG A 68 -14.48 -6.37 -5.56
C ARG A 68 -14.16 -7.44 -6.61
N SER A 69 -15.01 -7.56 -7.63
CA SER A 69 -14.80 -8.37 -8.82
C SER A 69 -13.97 -7.61 -9.84
N GLY A 70 -13.33 -8.36 -10.72
CA GLY A 70 -12.44 -7.82 -11.73
C GLY A 70 -11.01 -8.25 -11.43
N SER A 71 -10.59 -9.28 -12.14
CA SER A 71 -9.19 -9.71 -12.17
C SER A 71 -8.74 -9.72 -13.62
N GLY A 72 -7.46 -9.45 -13.85
CA GLY A 72 -6.94 -9.38 -15.21
C GLY A 72 -5.75 -8.46 -15.38
N LYS A 73 -5.33 -8.32 -16.63
CA LYS A 73 -4.33 -7.35 -17.03
C LYS A 73 -4.94 -5.95 -16.97
N ILE A 74 -4.26 -5.03 -16.30
CA ILE A 74 -4.64 -3.61 -16.21
C ILE A 74 -3.55 -2.71 -16.79
N THR A 75 -3.89 -1.46 -17.09
CA THR A 75 -2.92 -0.45 -17.54
C THR A 75 -2.23 0.24 -16.35
N TRP A 76 -1.17 1.01 -16.62
CA TRP A 76 -0.53 1.87 -15.62
C TRP A 76 -1.53 2.89 -15.04
N ASP A 77 -2.32 3.53 -15.89
CA ASP A 77 -3.33 4.52 -15.46
C ASP A 77 -4.41 3.88 -14.58
N ASP A 78 -4.83 2.65 -14.91
CA ASP A 78 -5.79 1.92 -14.07
C ASP A 78 -5.19 1.57 -12.71
N PHE A 79 -3.89 1.26 -12.65
CA PHE A 79 -3.17 1.00 -11.42
C PHE A 79 -3.07 2.26 -10.54
N LEU A 80 -2.68 3.41 -11.12
CA LEU A 80 -2.66 4.69 -10.39
C LEU A 80 -4.04 5.05 -9.83
N LYS A 81 -5.12 4.84 -10.60
CA LYS A 81 -6.49 5.05 -10.10
C LYS A 81 -6.87 4.14 -8.93
N GLN A 82 -6.23 2.97 -8.76
CA GLN A 82 -6.47 2.17 -7.56
C GLN A 82 -5.67 2.70 -6.37
N LEU A 83 -4.45 3.18 -6.59
CA LEU A 83 -3.65 3.84 -5.55
C LEU A 83 -4.34 5.10 -5.03
N ASP A 84 -4.89 5.95 -5.91
CA ASP A 84 -5.60 7.18 -5.53
C ASP A 84 -6.86 6.95 -4.68
N LYS A 85 -7.38 5.72 -4.63
CA LYS A 85 -8.52 5.36 -3.78
C LYS A 85 -8.08 4.94 -2.38
N LEU A 86 -6.79 4.76 -2.15
CA LEU A 86 -6.27 4.34 -0.86
C LEU A 86 -6.37 5.47 0.14
N TYR A 87 -6.82 5.11 1.34
CA TYR A 87 -6.78 5.98 2.50
C TYR A 87 -5.83 5.34 3.50
N LEU A 88 -4.57 5.81 3.51
CA LEU A 88 -3.48 5.17 4.26
C LEU A 88 -3.27 5.74 5.66
N GLU A 89 -3.66 7.01 5.89
CA GLU A 89 -3.43 7.74 7.15
C GLU A 89 -3.94 6.99 8.39
N ASP A 90 -5.05 6.25 8.27
CA ASP A 90 -5.62 5.42 9.34
C ASP A 90 -5.66 3.91 8.98
N SER A 91 -4.89 3.46 7.98
CA SER A 91 -4.90 2.06 7.55
C SER A 91 -3.99 1.19 8.41
N GLU A 92 -4.57 0.23 9.15
CA GLU A 92 -3.79 -0.77 9.91
C GLU A 92 -2.96 -1.72 9.02
N PHE A 93 -3.19 -1.73 7.69
CA PHE A 93 -2.57 -2.68 6.76
C PHE A 93 -1.45 -2.08 5.91
N GLY A 94 -1.47 -0.76 5.71
CA GLY A 94 -0.59 -0.10 4.75
C GLY A 94 -0.61 -0.75 3.36
N ILE A 95 0.54 -0.70 2.69
CA ILE A 95 0.82 -1.32 1.40
C ILE A 95 1.87 -2.39 1.61
N ARG A 96 1.49 -3.66 1.50
CA ARG A 96 2.46 -4.76 1.53
C ARG A 96 3.14 -4.87 0.18
N VAL A 97 4.47 -4.88 0.17
CA VAL A 97 5.32 -5.01 -1.02
C VAL A 97 6.23 -6.20 -0.88
N GLN A 98 6.13 -7.14 -1.83
CA GLN A 98 7.00 -8.31 -1.94
C GLN A 98 7.77 -8.25 -3.25
N ARG A 99 9.11 -8.27 -3.19
CA ARG A 99 9.95 -8.30 -4.39
C ARG A 99 10.53 -9.69 -4.62
N PHE A 100 10.39 -10.18 -5.84
CA PHE A 100 10.96 -11.43 -6.32
C PHE A 100 11.94 -11.12 -7.46
N SER A 101 13.21 -11.37 -7.21
CA SER A 101 14.27 -11.34 -8.23
C SER A 101 15.07 -12.64 -8.17
N LYS A 102 15.93 -12.86 -9.17
CA LYS A 102 16.82 -14.02 -9.21
C LYS A 102 17.77 -14.06 -8.01
N GLU A 103 18.13 -12.90 -7.46
CA GLU A 103 19.18 -12.75 -6.45
C GLU A 103 18.63 -12.38 -5.07
N THR A 104 17.37 -11.93 -4.96
CA THR A 104 16.82 -11.39 -3.71
C THR A 104 15.32 -11.59 -3.59
N TYR A 105 14.89 -11.97 -2.38
CA TYR A 105 13.51 -11.90 -1.89
C TYR A 105 13.44 -10.97 -0.68
N TRP A 106 12.44 -10.10 -0.63
CA TRP A 106 12.10 -9.34 0.56
C TRP A 106 10.62 -8.93 0.58
N GLU A 107 10.12 -8.66 1.78
CA GLU A 107 8.79 -8.14 2.06
C GLU A 107 8.91 -6.94 3.01
N VAL A 108 8.23 -5.84 2.69
CA VAL A 108 8.13 -4.63 3.51
C VAL A 108 6.71 -4.07 3.41
N PHE A 109 6.25 -3.40 4.47
CA PHE A 109 4.98 -2.69 4.51
C PHE A 109 5.27 -1.19 4.45
N PHE A 110 4.65 -0.47 3.54
CA PHE A 110 4.74 0.98 3.44
C PHE A 110 3.43 1.62 3.90
N ASP A 111 3.49 2.84 4.41
CA ASP A 111 2.30 3.60 4.83
C ASP A 111 2.09 4.87 3.97
N HIS A 112 2.99 5.13 3.02
CA HIS A 112 2.94 6.28 2.14
C HIS A 112 3.32 5.93 0.69
N PHE A 113 2.83 6.73 -0.25
CA PHE A 113 3.32 6.73 -1.62
C PHE A 113 3.24 8.11 -2.27
N ASP A 114 4.16 8.37 -3.19
CA ASP A 114 4.21 9.57 -4.02
C ASP A 114 4.16 9.20 -5.50
N ILE A 115 3.44 10.00 -6.29
CA ILE A 115 3.40 9.89 -7.75
C ILE A 115 4.11 11.12 -8.34
N LYS A 116 5.16 10.88 -9.13
CA LYS A 116 5.90 11.93 -9.82
C LYS A 116 5.80 11.78 -11.33
N ASP A 117 5.16 12.74 -11.97
CA ASP A 117 5.23 12.92 -13.41
C ASP A 117 6.60 13.50 -13.80
N CYS A 118 7.23 12.89 -14.80
CA CYS A 118 8.53 13.24 -15.33
C CYS A 118 8.41 13.62 -16.82
N GLU A 119 9.48 14.20 -17.39
CA GLU A 119 9.51 14.53 -18.81
C GLU A 119 9.28 13.30 -19.70
N ASN A 120 8.75 13.53 -20.90
CA ASN A 120 8.50 12.49 -21.92
C ASN A 120 7.45 11.42 -21.54
N GLY A 121 6.52 11.73 -20.63
CA GLY A 121 5.45 10.80 -20.23
C GLY A 121 5.92 9.68 -19.30
N LYS A 122 7.15 9.79 -18.78
CA LYS A 122 7.63 8.94 -17.70
C LYS A 122 6.90 9.30 -16.41
N ALA A 123 6.48 8.28 -15.66
CA ALA A 123 5.91 8.47 -14.33
C ALA A 123 6.54 7.47 -13.37
N ILE A 124 6.79 7.92 -12.15
CA ILE A 124 7.39 7.11 -11.08
C ILE A 124 6.43 7.10 -9.89
N VAL A 125 6.09 5.91 -9.42
CA VAL A 125 5.48 5.70 -8.10
C VAL A 125 6.58 5.35 -7.12
N THR A 126 6.64 6.08 -6.01
CA THR A 126 7.50 5.79 -4.86
C THR A 126 6.62 5.27 -3.73
N PHE A 127 6.94 4.11 -3.17
CA PHE A 127 6.40 3.66 -1.87
C PHE A 127 7.45 3.88 -0.78
N ASN A 128 7.03 4.38 0.38
CA ASN A 128 7.89 4.80 1.50
C ASN A 128 7.09 4.88 2.81
N HIS A 129 7.74 5.33 3.88
CA HIS A 129 7.10 5.62 5.17
C HIS A 129 7.01 7.12 5.40
N TYR A 130 5.83 7.64 5.75
CA TYR A 130 5.59 9.08 6.00
C TYR A 130 6.46 9.60 7.17
N TYR A 131 6.60 8.81 8.23
CA TYR A 131 7.29 9.22 9.47
C TYR A 131 8.81 9.07 9.45
N TYR A 132 9.39 8.39 8.44
CA TYR A 132 10.82 8.11 8.43
C TYR A 132 11.66 9.32 8.02
N GLU A 133 11.15 10.16 7.12
CA GLU A 133 11.88 11.34 6.68
C GLU A 133 11.96 12.40 7.80
N ASP A 134 10.86 12.65 8.53
CA ASP A 134 10.83 13.64 9.61
C ASP A 134 11.50 13.14 10.89
N THR A 135 11.23 11.91 11.35
CA THR A 135 11.72 11.45 12.67
C THR A 135 13.21 11.12 12.68
N GLU A 136 13.76 10.54 11.61
CA GLU A 136 15.20 10.26 11.54
C GLU A 136 16.00 11.51 11.20
N SER A 137 15.42 12.43 10.41
CA SER A 137 16.01 13.74 10.21
C SER A 137 16.01 14.52 11.53
N ASP A 138 14.88 14.65 12.24
CA ASP A 138 14.76 15.39 13.52
C ASP A 138 15.76 14.88 14.57
N ASN A 139 15.90 13.56 14.74
CA ASN A 139 16.91 13.00 15.65
C ASN A 139 18.35 13.29 15.20
N ALA A 140 18.60 13.33 13.89
CA ALA A 140 19.90 13.73 13.35
C ALA A 140 20.14 15.24 13.53
N TYR A 141 19.13 16.10 13.29
CA TYR A 141 19.17 17.55 13.56
C TYR A 141 19.53 17.82 15.00
N ASP A 142 18.81 17.23 15.96
CA ASP A 142 19.03 17.40 17.39
C ASP A 142 20.46 17.02 17.78
N THR A 143 20.97 15.93 17.20
CA THR A 143 22.34 15.48 17.44
C THR A 143 23.36 16.44 16.83
N PHE A 144 23.11 16.93 15.62
CA PHE A 144 24.00 17.86 14.96
C PHE A 144 24.05 19.21 15.66
N GLU A 145 22.89 19.74 16.09
CA GLU A 145 22.78 20.95 16.90
C GLU A 145 23.47 20.79 18.27
N LYS A 146 23.26 19.65 18.95
CA LYS A 146 23.91 19.33 20.24
C LYS A 146 25.43 19.44 20.17
N TYR A 147 26.04 19.04 19.05
CA TYR A 147 27.49 19.13 18.82
C TYR A 147 27.90 20.39 18.03
N GLY A 148 26.96 21.32 17.83
CA GLY A 148 27.18 22.67 17.29
C GLY A 148 27.43 22.71 15.78
N PHE A 149 27.07 21.68 15.03
CA PHE A 149 27.11 21.69 13.58
C PHE A 149 25.97 22.57 13.07
N ASN A 150 26.30 23.57 12.25
CA ASN A 150 25.29 24.47 11.70
C ASN A 150 24.85 23.92 10.36
N ILE A 151 23.67 23.28 10.33
CA ILE A 151 23.18 22.57 9.17
C ILE A 151 21.90 23.22 8.66
N ASP A 152 21.95 23.63 7.39
CA ASP A 152 20.78 24.05 6.63
C ASP A 152 20.46 22.94 5.61
N PHE A 153 19.33 22.27 5.82
CA PHE A 153 18.88 21.13 5.04
C PHE A 153 17.92 21.53 3.91
N ASP A 154 17.50 22.80 3.83
CA ASP A 154 16.66 23.31 2.73
C ASP A 154 17.46 23.50 1.43
N ALA A 155 18.79 23.29 1.49
CA ALA A 155 19.70 23.39 0.36
C ALA A 155 20.19 22.00 -0.07
N ASP A 156 19.75 21.54 -1.25
CA ASP A 156 20.11 20.25 -1.87
C ASP A 156 21.63 19.96 -1.95
N ASP A 157 22.49 20.97 -1.83
CA ASP A 157 23.95 20.89 -2.08
C ASP A 157 24.85 21.00 -0.83
N ASN A 158 24.31 21.03 0.40
CA ASN A 158 25.10 21.26 1.62
C ASN A 158 25.90 20.06 2.14
N ARG A 159 25.85 18.89 1.47
CA ARG A 159 26.44 17.63 1.99
C ARG A 159 27.95 17.70 2.24
N ASN A 160 28.68 18.33 1.34
CA ASN A 160 30.14 18.45 1.44
C ASN A 160 30.56 19.41 2.55
N GLU A 161 29.79 20.46 2.79
CA GLU A 161 30.05 21.43 3.86
C GLU A 161 29.87 20.78 5.23
N ILE A 162 28.84 19.94 5.39
CA ILE A 162 28.55 19.24 6.64
C ILE A 162 29.62 18.19 6.95
N ILE A 163 30.04 17.39 5.97
CA ILE A 163 31.17 16.45 6.11
C ILE A 163 32.45 17.22 6.52
N SER A 164 32.68 18.40 5.95
CA SER A 164 33.82 19.24 6.31
C SER A 164 33.75 19.71 7.77
N GLN A 165 32.61 20.23 8.21
CA GLN A 165 32.42 20.68 9.59
C GLN A 165 32.61 19.52 10.60
N ILE A 166 32.11 18.33 10.27
CA ILE A 166 32.31 17.11 11.06
C ILE A 166 33.79 16.75 11.12
N GLY A 167 34.49 16.73 9.98
CA GLY A 167 35.91 16.43 9.90
C GLY A 167 36.76 17.35 10.78
N ASP A 168 36.47 18.65 10.76
CA ASP A 168 37.19 19.65 11.54
C ASP A 168 37.03 19.46 13.06
N ARG A 169 35.89 18.92 13.50
CA ARG A 169 35.53 18.77 14.91
C ARG A 169 35.61 17.34 15.42
N TRP A 170 35.82 16.35 14.56
CA TRP A 170 35.83 14.92 14.90
C TRP A 170 36.78 14.58 16.04
N SER A 171 37.97 15.18 16.04
CA SER A 171 38.98 14.98 17.08
C SER A 171 38.63 15.59 18.43
N GLN A 172 37.66 16.51 18.47
CA GLN A 172 37.22 17.24 19.65
C GLN A 172 36.03 16.55 20.34
N LEU A 173 35.41 15.56 19.68
CA LEU A 173 34.31 14.77 20.24
C LEU A 173 34.84 13.70 21.21
N SER A 174 34.07 13.41 22.27
CA SER A 174 34.26 12.20 23.08
C SER A 174 33.96 10.95 22.25
N ASP A 175 34.35 9.77 22.73
CA ASP A 175 34.06 8.53 22.00
C ASP A 175 32.54 8.28 21.89
N ASP A 176 31.78 8.52 22.96
CA ASP A 176 30.31 8.50 22.93
C ASP A 176 29.75 9.55 21.94
N GLY A 177 30.36 10.74 21.88
CA GLY A 177 29.95 11.79 20.94
C GLY A 177 30.28 11.46 19.48
N LYS A 178 31.40 10.76 19.22
CA LYS A 178 31.72 10.23 17.89
C LYS A 178 30.73 9.15 17.48
N GLU A 179 30.28 8.29 18.41
CA GLU A 179 29.28 7.28 18.14
C GLU A 179 27.91 7.91 17.83
N GLU A 180 27.45 8.87 18.65
CA GLU A 180 26.21 9.61 18.40
C GLU A 180 26.25 10.37 17.06
N VAL A 181 27.34 11.08 16.77
CA VAL A 181 27.51 11.80 15.49
C VAL A 181 27.63 10.82 14.32
N ALA A 182 28.32 9.69 14.47
CA ALA A 182 28.37 8.65 13.44
C ALA A 182 27.00 8.04 13.16
N ASN A 183 26.16 7.87 14.19
CA ASN A 183 24.79 7.39 14.05
C ASN A 183 23.90 8.44 13.40
N ALA A 184 24.05 9.74 13.72
CA ALA A 184 23.31 10.83 13.07
C ALA A 184 23.73 11.03 11.60
N ILE A 185 25.03 10.95 11.30
CA ILE A 185 25.56 10.87 9.93
C ILE A 185 24.98 9.65 9.24
N SER A 186 25.02 8.48 9.90
CA SER A 186 24.47 7.26 9.34
C SER A 186 22.99 7.42 9.08
N ALA A 187 22.16 7.95 9.97
CA ALA A 187 20.73 8.21 9.72
C ALA A 187 20.53 9.19 8.55
N TRP A 188 21.24 10.31 8.54
CA TRP A 188 21.14 11.33 7.51
C TRP A 188 21.62 10.86 6.12
N PHE A 189 22.68 10.05 6.05
CA PHE A 189 23.14 9.39 4.81
C PHE A 189 22.40 8.06 4.52
N ALA A 190 21.78 7.44 5.52
CA ALA A 190 20.96 6.22 5.44
C ALA A 190 19.47 6.51 5.20
N THR A 191 19.10 7.77 5.04
CA THR A 191 17.97 8.14 4.17
C THR A 191 18.15 7.58 2.74
N HIS A 192 19.35 7.10 2.38
CA HIS A 192 19.62 6.29 1.19
C HIS A 192 19.96 4.81 1.48
N TYR A 193 19.90 4.36 2.75
CA TYR A 193 20.24 3.02 3.23
C TYR A 193 19.26 2.50 4.30
N VAL A 194 18.05 2.21 3.87
CA VAL A 194 17.68 0.79 3.91
C VAL A 194 17.28 0.47 2.49
N ASP A 195 17.96 -0.47 1.82
CA ASP A 195 17.68 -0.96 0.44
C ASP A 195 16.22 -1.49 0.26
N LYS A 196 15.38 -1.32 1.29
CA LYS A 196 14.01 -1.79 1.43
C LYS A 196 13.09 -0.77 2.14
N SER A 197 13.56 0.45 2.48
CA SER A 197 12.74 1.54 3.08
C SER A 197 11.98 2.36 2.04
N ARG A 198 12.31 2.16 0.76
CA ARG A 198 11.68 2.84 -0.36
C ARG A 198 11.66 1.92 -1.56
N MET A 199 10.58 1.96 -2.33
CA MET A 199 10.50 1.27 -3.61
C MET A 199 10.03 2.21 -4.71
N ASN A 200 10.80 2.29 -5.80
CA ASN A 200 10.40 3.06 -6.98
C ASN A 200 9.96 2.11 -8.11
N ILE A 201 8.80 2.41 -8.70
CA ILE A 201 8.27 1.74 -9.88
C ILE A 201 8.10 2.79 -10.98
N SER A 202 8.81 2.62 -12.09
CA SER A 202 8.69 3.48 -13.26
C SER A 202 7.81 2.80 -14.31
N ASN A 203 6.89 3.53 -14.93
CA ASN A 203 6.05 2.98 -16.00
C ASN A 203 6.88 2.40 -17.18
N GLU A 204 8.02 3.00 -17.49
CA GLU A 204 8.95 2.55 -18.54
C GLU A 204 9.53 1.15 -18.31
N SER A 205 9.64 0.69 -17.07
CA SER A 205 10.21 -0.63 -16.76
C SER A 205 9.18 -1.74 -16.71
N ILE A 206 7.89 -1.43 -16.88
CA ILE A 206 6.80 -2.38 -16.71
C ILE A 206 6.51 -3.11 -18.02
N GLU A 207 6.52 -4.44 -17.96
CA GLU A 207 6.02 -5.29 -19.04
C GLU A 207 4.50 -5.50 -18.90
N ARG A 208 4.03 -5.79 -17.68
CA ARG A 208 2.61 -6.01 -17.39
C ARG A 208 2.27 -5.76 -15.93
N ILE A 209 1.02 -5.39 -15.69
CA ILE A 209 0.40 -5.34 -14.38
C ILE A 209 -0.81 -6.28 -14.40
N TRP A 210 -0.88 -7.19 -13.44
CA TRP A 210 -2.01 -8.08 -13.24
C TRP A 210 -2.66 -7.81 -11.89
N MET A 211 -3.97 -7.67 -11.88
CA MET A 211 -4.78 -7.39 -10.70
C MET A 211 -5.62 -8.61 -10.34
N SER A 212 -5.69 -9.00 -9.07
CA SER A 212 -6.59 -10.05 -8.58
C SER A 212 -7.97 -9.50 -8.22
N ASN A 213 -8.91 -10.40 -7.87
CA ASN A 213 -10.12 -9.98 -7.19
C ASN A 213 -9.77 -9.49 -5.78
N ALA A 214 -10.54 -8.55 -5.25
CA ALA A 214 -10.42 -8.16 -3.84
C ALA A 214 -11.11 -9.16 -2.92
N ASP A 215 -10.65 -9.21 -1.67
CA ASP A 215 -11.29 -9.98 -0.61
C ASP A 215 -12.74 -9.51 -0.38
N LEU A 216 -13.65 -10.46 -0.11
CA LEU A 216 -15.06 -10.17 0.23
C LEU A 216 -15.28 -9.92 1.72
N VAL A 217 -14.31 -9.28 2.37
CA VAL A 217 -14.45 -8.91 3.78
C VAL A 217 -15.07 -7.50 3.82
N PRO A 218 -16.15 -7.28 4.60
CA PRO A 218 -16.80 -5.97 4.61
C PRO A 218 -15.89 -4.85 5.13
N GLN A 219 -15.01 -5.18 6.07
CA GLN A 219 -14.08 -4.25 6.70
C GLN A 219 -12.82 -4.02 5.86
N MET A 220 -12.51 -4.89 4.89
CA MET A 220 -11.24 -4.87 4.16
C MET A 220 -11.43 -5.34 2.71
N GLY A 221 -10.87 -4.60 1.77
CA GLY A 221 -10.96 -4.91 0.34
C GLY A 221 -9.60 -5.26 -0.27
N LEU A 222 -8.72 -5.92 0.49
CA LEU A 222 -7.34 -6.15 0.06
C LEU A 222 -7.31 -6.89 -1.29
N ARG A 223 -6.45 -6.40 -2.18
CA ARG A 223 -6.30 -6.90 -3.53
C ARG A 223 -4.82 -7.02 -3.87
N ASP A 224 -4.46 -8.06 -4.61
CA ASP A 224 -3.09 -8.28 -5.05
C ASP A 224 -2.86 -7.66 -6.44
N TYR A 225 -1.71 -7.00 -6.60
CA TYR A 225 -1.21 -6.46 -7.87
C TYR A 225 0.17 -7.06 -8.15
N ASN A 226 0.28 -7.79 -9.26
CA ASN A 226 1.52 -8.40 -9.71
C ASN A 226 2.09 -7.57 -10.87
N ILE A 227 3.19 -6.89 -10.62
CA ILE A 227 3.90 -6.06 -11.60
C ILE A 227 5.10 -6.87 -12.10
N THR A 228 5.11 -7.22 -13.38
CA THR A 228 6.26 -7.85 -14.04
C THR A 228 7.02 -6.78 -14.81
N PHE A 229 8.33 -6.74 -14.61
CA PHE A 229 9.23 -5.80 -15.26
C PHE A 229 9.83 -6.40 -16.53
N THR A 230 10.30 -5.52 -17.44
CA THR A 230 10.91 -5.92 -18.72
C THR A 230 12.19 -6.75 -18.56
N ASN A 231 12.84 -6.71 -17.40
CA ASN A 231 13.99 -7.53 -17.03
C ASN A 231 13.61 -8.92 -16.47
N GLY A 232 12.31 -9.25 -16.39
CA GLY A 232 11.79 -10.51 -15.85
C GLY A 232 11.64 -10.54 -14.32
N GLU A 233 11.99 -9.46 -13.61
CA GLU A 233 11.72 -9.34 -12.18
C GLU A 233 10.22 -9.11 -11.92
N MET A 234 9.80 -9.38 -10.68
CA MET A 234 8.41 -9.24 -10.29
C MET A 234 8.27 -8.62 -8.91
N VAL A 235 7.25 -7.77 -8.76
CA VAL A 235 6.80 -7.23 -7.48
C VAL A 235 5.33 -7.55 -7.29
N CYS A 236 4.98 -8.01 -6.10
CA CYS A 236 3.61 -8.21 -5.65
C CYS A 236 3.28 -7.12 -4.64
N LEU A 237 2.25 -6.34 -4.91
CA LEU A 237 1.68 -5.38 -3.97
C LEU A 237 0.36 -5.94 -3.43
N ARG A 238 0.03 -5.68 -2.16
CA ARG A 238 -1.31 -5.93 -1.61
C ARG A 238 -1.79 -4.73 -0.81
N PHE A 239 -2.96 -4.22 -1.17
CA PHE A 239 -3.67 -3.11 -0.52
C PHE A 239 -5.16 -3.12 -0.89
#